data_AF-Q4JBN1-F1
#
_entry.id   AF-Q4JBN1-F1
#
_cell.length_a   1.000
_cell.length_b   1.000
_cell.length_c   1.000
_cell.angle_alpha   90.00
_cell.angle_beta   90.00
_cell.angle_gamma   90.00
#
_symmetry.space_group_name_H-M   'P 1'
#
loop_
_entity.id
_entity.type
_entity.pdbx_description
1 polymer ?
#
loop_
_entity_poly.entity_id
_entity_poly.type
_entity_poly.pdbx_seq_one_letter_code
_entity_poly.pdbx_strand_id
1 'polypeptide(L)' 'MPKNGFYIAMFIVTIIDIILFSIYPVFNNATMTFAGLTMFYFYQIIMLIVSTVLFVAVSLIFKR' A
#
# COMPACT_ATOMS: atom_id res chain seq x y z
N MET A 1 -11.13 -15.90 16.12
CA MET A 1 -11.38 -14.48 16.46
C MET A 1 -12.76 -14.04 15.94
N PRO A 2 -13.43 -13.00 16.48
CA PRO A 2 -14.68 -12.52 15.89
C PRO A 2 -14.42 -12.04 14.46
N LYS A 3 -15.19 -12.55 13.48
CA LYS A 3 -15.06 -12.22 12.04
C LYS A 3 -15.04 -10.71 11.78
N ASN A 4 -15.73 -9.94 12.63
CA ASN A 4 -15.79 -8.48 12.56
C ASN A 4 -14.41 -7.83 12.72
N GLY A 5 -13.50 -8.40 13.52
CA GLY A 5 -12.15 -7.86 13.71
C GLY A 5 -11.30 -7.95 12.45
N PHE A 6 -11.44 -9.02 11.67
CA PHE A 6 -10.76 -9.17 10.39
C PHE A 6 -11.22 -8.11 9.38
N TYR A 7 -12.53 -7.91 9.23
CA TYR A 7 -13.05 -6.91 8.30
C TYR A 7 -12.67 -5.48 8.68
N ILE A 8 -12.64 -5.16 9.98
CA ILE A 8 -12.17 -3.85 10.47
C ILE A 8 -10.67 -3.68 10.16
N ALA A 9 -9.85 -4.68 10.42
CA ALA A 9 -8.41 -4.63 10.12
C ALA A 9 -8.14 -4.49 8.61
N MET A 10 -8.86 -5.24 7.78
CA MET A 10 -8.80 -5.12 6.31
C MET A 10 -9.19 -3.72 5.85
N PHE A 11 -10.28 -3.16 6.40
CA PHE A 11 -10.71 -1.80 6.06
C PHE A 11 -9.64 -0.77 6.42
N ILE A 12 -9.06 -0.85 7.62
CA ILE A 12 -7.98 0.06 8.05
C ILE A 12 -6.77 -0.04 7.12
N VAL A 13 -6.33 -1.26 6.77
CA VAL A 13 -5.21 -1.46 5.86
C VAL A 13 -5.50 -0.87 4.48
N THR A 14 -6.71 -1.06 3.94
CA THR A 14 -7.11 -0.44 2.67
C THR A 14 -7.05 1.09 2.73
N ILE A 15 -7.50 1.70 3.82
CA ILE A 15 -7.44 3.16 3.98
C ILE A 15 -5.98 3.63 4.05
N ILE A 16 -5.12 2.93 4.78
CA ILE A 16 -3.67 3.25 4.84
C ILE A 16 -3.05 3.16 3.45
N ASP A 17 -3.38 2.11 2.69
CA ASP A 17 -2.84 1.90 1.34
C ASP A 17 -3.24 3.03 0.39
N ILE A 18 -4.52 3.45 0.41
CA ILE A 18 -5.02 4.59 -0.36
C ILE A 18 -4.29 5.89 0.01
N ILE A 19 -4.09 6.14 1.31
CA ILE A 19 -3.40 7.35 1.78
C ILE A 19 -1.96 7.37 1.28
N LEU A 20 -1.25 6.24 1.40
CA LEU A 20 0.10 6.11 0.89
C LEU A 20 0.15 6.40 -0.60
N PHE A 21 -0.65 5.72 -1.43
CA PHE A 21 -0.71 5.99 -2.88
C PHE A 21 -1.01 7.45 -3.22
N SER A 22 -1.87 8.10 -2.44
CA SER A 22 -2.29 9.49 -2.66
C SER A 22 -1.24 10.53 -2.25
N ILE A 23 -0.24 10.14 -1.46
CA ILE A 23 0.82 11.04 -0.99
C ILE A 23 1.90 11.28 -2.06
N TYR A 24 2.07 10.38 -3.03
CA TYR A 24 3.06 10.53 -4.11
C TYR A 24 3.08 11.91 -4.81
N PRO A 25 1.95 12.46 -5.26
CA PRO A 25 1.92 13.77 -5.92
C PRO A 25 2.36 14.94 -5.02
N VAL A 26 2.38 14.77 -3.69
CA VAL A 26 2.80 15.82 -2.74
C VAL A 26 4.31 16.04 -2.77
N PHE A 27 5.10 15.00 -3.06
CA PHE A 27 6.56 15.06 -3.01
C PHE A 27 7.24 15.18 -4.38
N ASN A 28 6.52 14.95 -5.48
CA ASN A 28 7.10 14.89 -6.81
C ASN A 28 6.91 16.20 -7.60
N ASN A 29 7.79 17.18 -7.36
CA ASN A 29 7.82 18.46 -8.10
C ASN A 29 8.78 18.49 -9.30
N ALA A 30 9.52 17.40 -9.56
CA ALA A 30 10.44 17.30 -10.69
C ALA A 30 10.34 15.91 -11.32
N THR A 31 10.15 15.85 -12.64
CA THR A 31 10.08 14.62 -13.44
C THR A 31 11.41 13.88 -13.44
N MET A 32 11.74 13.23 -12.33
CA MET A 32 12.90 12.35 -12.22
C MET A 32 12.59 11.01 -12.90
N THR A 33 13.55 10.53 -13.68
CA THR A 33 13.49 9.22 -14.35
C THR A 33 14.67 8.38 -13.91
N PHE A 34 14.43 7.12 -13.56
CA PHE A 34 15.44 6.14 -13.20
C PHE A 34 15.34 4.93 -14.14
N ALA A 35 16.46 4.44 -14.67
CA ALA A 35 16.48 3.30 -15.61
C ALA A 35 15.47 3.39 -16.79
N GLY A 36 15.15 4.61 -17.25
CA GLY A 36 14.20 4.84 -18.35
C GLY A 36 12.72 4.88 -17.95
N LEU A 37 12.38 4.69 -16.67
CA LEU A 37 11.02 4.81 -16.14
C LEU A 37 10.90 6.04 -15.24
N THR A 38 9.74 6.69 -15.24
CA THR A 38 9.47 7.77 -14.29
C THR A 38 9.45 7.22 -12.86
N MET A 39 9.89 8.02 -11.89
CA MET A 39 9.86 7.64 -10.47
C MET A 39 8.45 7.28 -9.97
N PHE A 40 7.41 7.71 -10.69
CA PHE A 40 6.03 7.36 -10.42
C PHE A 40 5.79 5.86 -10.54
N TYR A 41 6.29 5.24 -11.60
CA TYR A 41 6.12 3.80 -11.79
C TYR A 41 6.91 2.98 -10.76
N PHE A 42 8.11 3.43 -10.37
CA PHE A 42 8.84 2.79 -9.27
C PHE A 42 8.09 2.89 -7.96
N TYR A 43 7.51 4.06 -7.67
CA TYR A 43 6.69 4.25 -6.51
C TYR A 43 5.48 3.30 -6.52
N GLN A 44 4.80 3.15 -7.66
CA GLN A 44 3.69 2.20 -7.79
C GLN A 44 4.12 0.74 -7.54
N ILE A 45 5.29 0.33 -8.04
CA ILE A 45 5.82 -1.03 -7.81
C ILE A 45 6.14 -1.25 -6.33
N ILE A 46 6.79 -0.29 -5.67
CA ILE A 46 7.09 -0.36 -4.24
C ILE A 46 5.79 -0.43 -3.44
N MET A 47 4.82 0.41 -3.79
CA MET A 47 3.52 0.42 -3.13
C MET A 47 2.80 -0.92 -3.29
N LEU A 48 2.81 -1.55 -4.47
CA LEU A 48 2.24 -2.88 -4.67
C LEU A 48 2.84 -3.93 -3.71
N ILE A 49 4.16 -3.89 -3.51
CA ILE A 49 4.85 -4.78 -2.56
C ILE A 49 4.37 -4.50 -1.13
N VAL A 50 4.32 -3.22 -0.74
CA VAL A 50 3.85 -2.81 0.59
C VAL A 50 2.40 -3.24 0.84
N SER A 51 1.49 -3.00 -0.11
CA SER A 51 0.09 -3.43 -0.02
C SER A 51 0.00 -4.94 0.18
N THR A 52 0.74 -5.72 -0.63
CA THR A 52 0.76 -7.18 -0.54
C THR A 52 1.20 -7.64 0.84
N VAL A 53 2.27 -7.07 1.39
CA VAL A 53 2.76 -7.39 2.73
C VAL A 53 1.71 -7.07 3.80
N LEU A 54 1.07 -5.90 3.72
CA LEU A 54 0.07 -5.48 4.70
C LEU A 54 -1.17 -6.39 4.68
N PHE A 55 -1.71 -6.70 3.50
CA PHE A 55 -2.89 -7.57 3.37
C PHE A 55 -2.57 -9.02 3.77
N VAL A 56 -1.41 -9.55 3.40
CA VAL A 56 -0.98 -10.87 3.83
C VAL A 56 -0.77 -10.91 5.35
N ALA A 57 -0.18 -9.88 5.94
CA ALA A 57 0.00 -9.80 7.39
C ALA A 57 -1.34 -9.87 8.13
N VAL A 58 -2.34 -9.09 7.71
CA VAL A 58 -3.70 -9.15 8.29
C VAL A 58 -4.30 -10.55 8.11
N SER A 59 -4.20 -11.12 6.90
CA SER A 59 -4.70 -12.47 6.65
C SER A 59 -4.07 -13.51 7.59
N LEU A 60 -2.75 -13.46 7.80
CA LEU A 60 -2.03 -14.38 8.68
C LEU A 60 -2.39 -14.19 10.16
N ILE A 61 -2.55 -12.95 10.63
CA ILE A 61 -2.93 -12.64 12.02
C ILE A 61 -4.33 -13.21 12.34
N PHE A 62 -5.26 -13.13 11.39
CA PHE A 62 -6.66 -13.51 11.58
C PHE A 62 -7.01 -14.91 11.05
N LYS A 63 -6.03 -15.68 10.55
CA LYS A 63 -6.20 -17.06 10.03
C LYS A 63 -6.67 -18.08 11.10
N ARG A 64 -6.81 -17.68 12.37
CA ARG A 64 -7.26 -18.52 13.50
C ARG A 64 -8.77 -18.47 13.77
#